data_AF-A0A1C1CL80-F1
#
_entry.id   AF-A0A1C1CL80-F1
#
_cell.length_a   1.000
_cell.length_b   1.000
_cell.length_c   1.000
_cell.angle_alpha   90.00
_cell.angle_beta   90.00
_cell.angle_gamma   90.00
#
_symmetry.space_group_name_H-M   'P 1'
#
loop_
_entity.id
_entity.type
_entity.pdbx_description
1 polymer ?
#
loop_
_entity_poly.entity_id
_entity_poly.type
_entity_poly.pdbx_seq_one_letter_code
_entity_poly.pdbx_strand_id
1 'polypeptide(L)'
;MTDLRDRFWWLDLNTFIMEPSISLQKHIFNSLDKEVYRDINVYNPLNVTHPPETEFLDIVARSPTGDNLTSSIDIIVPQDCDGFNLGSFFVRRSPFTDRLLDLWWDPVLYEQKHMEWEHKEQDALEHLYASQPYIRTHFAFVPQRKINSFPPGACAAQPASDQKADDGEPILDPRFHYNEAERDFMVNMAGCEWGRDCWAEMYMYRELSNKLNRSWREKVKADLIRRWTSFRKTPDKESTTKED
;
A
#
# COMPACT_ATOMS: atom_id res chain seq x y z
N MET A 1 9.25 24.17 15.26
CA MET A 1 9.86 23.25 14.28
C MET A 1 9.33 21.87 14.61
N THR A 2 8.19 21.50 14.04
CA THR A 2 7.53 20.22 14.26
C THR A 2 8.37 19.14 13.62
N ASP A 3 8.78 18.18 14.43
CA ASP A 3 9.66 17.11 14.02
C ASP A 3 8.90 16.16 13.10
N LEU A 4 9.41 15.92 11.88
CA LEU A 4 8.86 14.88 11.00
C LEU A 4 9.01 13.46 11.60
N ARG A 5 9.67 13.32 12.75
CA ARG A 5 9.93 12.05 13.46
C ARG A 5 8.74 11.49 14.25
N ASP A 6 7.69 12.26 14.54
CA ASP A 6 6.65 11.83 15.51
C ASP A 6 5.41 11.19 14.86
N ARG A 7 5.60 10.13 14.06
CA ARG A 7 4.49 9.34 13.50
C ARG A 7 4.53 7.90 13.96
N PHE A 8 3.38 7.39 14.42
CA PHE A 8 3.15 5.97 14.59
C PHE A 8 2.77 5.36 13.23
N TRP A 9 3.27 4.16 12.98
CA TRP A 9 3.00 3.41 11.77
C TRP A 9 2.22 2.16 12.16
N TRP A 10 0.97 2.08 11.69
CA TRP A 10 0.18 0.87 11.80
C TRP A 10 0.45 -0.02 10.60
N LEU A 11 0.55 -1.33 10.83
CA LEU A 11 0.78 -2.35 9.82
C LEU A 11 0.00 -3.61 10.14
N ASP A 12 -0.69 -4.16 9.15
CA ASP A 12 -1.30 -5.48 9.27
C ASP A 12 -0.24 -6.58 9.43
N LEU A 13 -0.63 -7.63 10.14
CA LEU A 13 0.21 -8.81 10.38
C LEU A 13 0.62 -9.52 9.08
N ASN A 14 -0.23 -9.48 8.06
CA ASN A 14 -0.01 -10.12 6.77
C ASN A 14 0.74 -9.19 5.79
N THR A 15 1.70 -8.41 6.29
CA THR A 15 2.48 -7.46 5.49
C THR A 15 3.98 -7.78 5.49
N PHE A 16 4.63 -7.72 4.33
CA PHE A 16 6.07 -7.92 4.17
C PHE A 16 6.79 -6.66 3.67
N ILE A 17 7.81 -6.22 4.39
CA ILE A 17 8.68 -5.11 3.96
C ILE A 17 9.72 -5.64 2.97
N MET A 18 9.60 -5.21 1.71
CA MET A 18 10.45 -5.66 0.60
C MET A 18 11.79 -4.93 0.57
N GLU A 19 11.83 -3.68 1.03
CA GLU A 19 13.02 -2.82 1.02
C GLU A 19 13.48 -2.41 2.43
N PRO A 20 13.93 -3.35 3.28
CA PRO A 20 14.27 -3.04 4.68
C PRO A 20 15.48 -2.09 4.86
N SER A 21 16.22 -1.82 3.78
CA SER A 21 17.35 -0.88 3.78
C SER A 21 16.97 0.59 3.55
N ILE A 22 15.71 0.85 3.16
CA ILE A 22 15.21 2.20 2.89
C ILE A 22 14.49 2.71 4.14
N SER A 23 14.87 3.90 4.63
CA SER A 23 14.14 4.53 5.73
C SER A 23 12.87 5.22 5.26
N LEU A 24 11.83 5.23 6.10
CA LEU A 24 10.58 5.95 5.82
C LEU A 24 10.80 7.45 5.60
N GLN A 25 11.80 8.05 6.27
CA GLN A 25 12.17 9.45 6.05
C GLN A 25 12.59 9.68 4.61
N LYS A 26 13.46 8.81 4.08
CA LYS A 26 13.90 8.90 2.68
C LYS A 26 12.76 8.56 1.71
N HIS A 27 11.95 7.57 2.06
CA HIS A 27 10.89 7.05 1.19
C HIS A 27 9.72 8.03 1.03
N ILE A 28 9.33 8.73 2.10
CA ILE A 28 8.11 9.55 2.15
C ILE A 28 8.34 10.88 2.85
N PHE A 29 8.80 10.88 4.11
CA PHE A 29 8.61 12.06 4.96
C PHE A 29 9.47 13.27 4.58
N ASN A 30 10.66 13.07 4.01
CA ASN A 30 11.52 14.18 3.58
C ASN A 30 11.00 14.93 2.35
N SER A 31 10.09 14.31 1.59
CA SER A 31 9.48 14.86 0.37
C SER A 31 7.96 14.85 0.48
N LEU A 32 7.40 14.93 1.70
CA LEU A 32 6.00 14.64 1.97
C LEU A 32 5.06 15.42 1.05
N ASP A 33 5.34 16.70 0.79
CA ASP A 33 4.61 17.58 -0.13
C ASP A 33 4.45 17.04 -1.56
N LYS A 34 5.35 16.15 -2.00
CA LYS A 34 5.35 15.52 -3.33
C LYS A 34 4.79 14.10 -3.32
N GLU A 35 4.91 13.42 -2.19
CA GLU A 35 4.55 12.01 -2.07
C GLU A 35 3.09 11.78 -1.67
N VAL A 36 2.41 12.82 -1.18
CA VAL A 36 0.99 12.76 -0.82
C VAL A 36 0.16 13.81 -1.57
N TYR A 37 -1.13 13.54 -1.70
CA TYR A 37 -2.14 14.48 -2.17
C TYR A 37 -3.20 14.67 -1.10
N ARG A 38 -3.82 15.86 -1.05
CA ARG A 38 -4.81 16.19 -0.02
C ARG A 38 -6.24 16.23 -0.54
N ASP A 39 -6.41 16.55 -1.82
CA ASP A 39 -7.71 16.54 -2.47
C ASP A 39 -8.10 15.10 -2.82
N ILE A 40 -9.13 14.57 -2.17
CA ILE A 40 -9.64 13.22 -2.45
C ILE A 40 -10.06 13.05 -3.92
N ASN A 41 -10.40 14.13 -4.64
CA ASN A 41 -10.77 14.05 -6.06
C ASN A 41 -9.63 13.60 -6.99
N VAL A 42 -8.39 13.54 -6.52
CA VAL A 42 -7.29 12.88 -7.27
C VAL A 42 -7.60 11.39 -7.46
N TYR A 43 -8.23 10.75 -6.48
CA TYR A 43 -8.71 9.38 -6.57
C TYR A 43 -9.82 9.16 -5.51
N ASN A 44 -11.07 9.01 -5.95
CA ASN A 44 -12.26 9.05 -5.09
C ASN A 44 -13.21 7.86 -5.38
N PRO A 45 -12.80 6.60 -5.09
CA PRO A 45 -13.67 5.43 -5.33
C PRO A 45 -14.95 5.48 -4.49
N LEU A 46 -14.91 6.14 -3.33
CA LEU A 46 -16.04 6.30 -2.40
C LEU A 46 -17.09 7.35 -2.85
N ASN A 47 -16.84 8.08 -3.95
CA ASN A 47 -17.69 9.18 -4.41
C ASN A 47 -18.02 10.22 -3.32
N VAL A 48 -17.06 10.54 -2.46
CA VAL A 48 -17.23 11.56 -1.42
C VAL A 48 -17.34 12.94 -2.07
N THR A 49 -18.43 13.65 -1.81
CA THR A 49 -18.59 15.04 -2.29
C THR A 49 -17.50 15.95 -1.70
N HIS A 50 -16.71 16.54 -2.60
CA HIS A 50 -15.55 17.35 -2.23
C HIS A 50 -15.25 18.44 -3.28
N PRO A 51 -14.89 19.68 -2.88
CA PRO A 51 -14.88 20.18 -1.51
C PRO A 51 -16.29 20.26 -0.89
N PRO A 52 -16.41 20.39 0.44
CA PRO A 52 -17.69 20.69 1.07
C PRO A 52 -18.28 22.02 0.54
N GLU A 53 -19.54 22.01 0.11
CA GLU A 53 -20.19 23.18 -0.51
C GLU A 53 -20.90 24.12 0.49
N THR A 54 -20.89 23.80 1.79
CA THR A 54 -21.64 24.53 2.81
C THR A 54 -20.98 25.86 3.22
N GLU A 55 -21.77 26.93 3.33
CA GLU A 55 -21.30 28.26 3.75
C GLU A 55 -20.93 28.36 5.24
N PHE A 56 -21.37 27.41 6.07
CA PHE A 56 -21.15 27.43 7.52
C PHE A 56 -19.75 27.00 7.95
N LEU A 57 -18.92 26.55 7.02
CA LEU A 57 -17.55 26.13 7.28
C LEU A 57 -16.57 27.29 7.11
N ASP A 58 -15.50 27.28 7.89
CA ASP A 58 -14.37 28.19 7.67
C ASP A 58 -13.67 27.90 6.32
N ILE A 59 -12.79 28.82 5.92
CA ILE A 59 -12.10 28.74 4.61
C ILE A 59 -11.19 27.50 4.52
N VAL A 60 -10.59 27.08 5.63
CA VAL A 60 -9.68 25.92 5.68
C VAL A 60 -10.49 24.63 5.55
N ALA A 61 -11.60 24.50 6.27
CA ALA A 61 -12.48 23.33 6.22
C ALA A 61 -13.20 23.17 4.86
N ARG A 62 -13.43 24.28 4.13
CA ARG A 62 -13.94 24.24 2.74
C ARG A 62 -12.88 23.97 1.69
N SER A 63 -11.61 24.15 2.01
CA SER A 63 -10.54 24.00 1.04
C SER A 63 -10.32 22.52 0.71
N PRO A 64 -10.21 22.14 -0.58
CA PRO A 64 -9.89 20.77 -0.96
C PRO A 64 -8.57 20.25 -0.37
N THR A 65 -7.66 21.17 -0.03
CA THR A 65 -6.33 20.83 0.48
C THR A 65 -6.11 21.33 1.90
N GLY A 66 -7.17 21.70 2.63
CA GLY A 66 -7.06 22.34 3.93
C GLY A 66 -6.25 23.64 3.85
N ASP A 67 -5.28 23.80 4.75
CA ASP A 67 -4.36 24.94 4.79
C ASP A 67 -3.13 24.78 3.88
N ASN A 68 -3.03 23.66 3.15
CA ASN A 68 -1.90 23.28 2.30
C ASN A 68 -0.56 23.14 3.04
N LEU A 69 -0.56 23.03 4.37
CA LEU A 69 0.65 22.83 5.16
C LEU A 69 0.87 21.35 5.47
N THR A 70 2.07 20.85 5.18
CA THR A 70 2.46 19.47 5.55
C THR A 70 2.49 19.29 7.07
N SER A 71 2.74 20.37 7.82
CA SER A 71 2.66 20.38 9.28
C SER A 71 1.25 20.16 9.82
N SER A 72 0.21 20.25 9.00
CA SER A 72 -1.18 20.01 9.40
C SER A 72 -1.66 18.59 9.07
N ILE A 73 -0.81 17.77 8.44
CA ILE A 73 -1.13 16.36 8.12
C ILE A 73 -0.91 15.46 9.34
N ASP A 74 -1.99 15.03 9.98
CA ASP A 74 -1.96 14.07 11.08
C ASP A 74 -2.08 12.62 10.60
N ILE A 75 -2.96 12.36 9.63
CA ILE A 75 -3.21 11.02 9.08
C ILE A 75 -2.68 10.94 7.65
N ILE A 76 -1.88 9.92 7.36
CA ILE A 76 -1.46 9.57 5.99
C ILE A 76 -1.96 8.16 5.72
N VAL A 77 -2.89 8.03 4.79
CA VAL A 77 -3.58 6.77 4.48
C VAL A 77 -3.57 6.52 2.97
N PRO A 78 -3.32 5.30 2.50
CA PRO A 78 -3.47 5.00 1.09
C PRO A 78 -4.94 4.76 0.72
N GLN A 79 -5.22 4.70 -0.58
CA GLN A 79 -6.52 4.30 -1.11
C GLN A 79 -6.37 3.16 -2.11
N ASP A 80 -7.22 2.14 -2.00
CA ASP A 80 -7.23 0.96 -2.87
C ASP A 80 -8.42 0.98 -3.85
N CYS A 81 -8.89 -0.18 -4.33
CA CYS A 81 -10.00 -0.23 -5.27
C CYS A 81 -11.34 0.25 -4.68
N ASP A 82 -11.53 0.16 -3.36
CA ASP A 82 -12.82 0.37 -2.73
C ASP A 82 -12.84 1.58 -1.79
N GLY A 83 -11.69 2.09 -1.36
CA GLY A 83 -11.69 3.23 -0.45
C GLY A 83 -10.36 3.48 0.21
N PHE A 84 -10.41 3.91 1.46
CA PHE A 84 -9.23 4.03 2.31
C PHE A 84 -8.72 2.63 2.59
N ASN A 85 -7.40 2.46 2.74
CA ASN A 85 -6.87 1.19 3.18
C ASN A 85 -6.07 1.33 4.46
N LEU A 86 -6.52 0.65 5.52
CA LEU A 86 -5.92 0.72 6.85
C LEU A 86 -4.88 -0.36 7.13
N GLY A 87 -4.48 -1.14 6.13
CA GLY A 87 -3.45 -2.17 6.29
C GLY A 87 -2.03 -1.63 6.44
N SER A 88 -1.79 -0.38 6.05
CA SER A 88 -0.55 0.35 6.31
C SER A 88 -0.80 1.86 6.24
N PHE A 89 -0.77 2.54 7.39
CA PHE A 89 -1.02 3.97 7.48
C PHE A 89 -0.26 4.63 8.63
N PHE A 90 -0.13 5.95 8.58
CA PHE A 90 0.58 6.72 9.59
C PHE A 90 -0.34 7.66 10.35
N VAL A 91 -0.14 7.74 11.66
CA VAL A 91 -0.81 8.71 12.52
C VAL A 91 0.24 9.51 13.29
N ARG A 92 0.11 10.83 13.27
CA ARG A 92 0.96 11.72 14.07
C ARG A 92 0.39 11.87 15.46
N ARG A 93 1.25 11.96 16.47
CA ARG A 93 0.82 12.37 17.81
C ARG A 93 0.39 13.83 17.80
N SER A 94 -0.88 14.11 18.07
CA SER A 94 -1.39 15.49 18.17
C SER A 94 -2.71 15.53 18.94
N PRO A 95 -3.14 16.72 19.43
CA PRO A 95 -4.47 16.89 20.01
C PRO A 95 -5.61 16.55 19.05
N PHE A 96 -5.37 16.63 17.73
CA PHE A 96 -6.32 16.18 16.73
C PHE A 96 -6.46 14.66 16.78
N THR A 97 -5.35 13.92 16.73
CA THR A 97 -5.36 12.45 16.73
C THR A 97 -5.98 11.88 18.01
N ASP A 98 -5.71 12.49 19.16
CA ASP A 98 -6.34 12.10 20.43
C ASP A 98 -7.88 12.16 20.31
N ARG A 99 -8.42 13.28 19.80
CA ARG A 99 -9.87 13.46 19.60
C ARG A 99 -10.45 12.57 18.50
N LEU A 100 -9.68 12.37 17.43
CA LEU A 100 -10.10 11.49 16.34
C LEU A 100 -10.28 10.07 16.87
N LEU A 101 -9.35 9.57 17.69
CA LEU A 101 -9.44 8.24 18.27
C LEU A 101 -10.62 8.11 19.24
N ASP A 102 -10.90 9.14 20.05
CA ASP A 102 -12.11 9.16 20.90
C ASP A 102 -13.40 9.05 20.07
N LEU A 103 -13.47 9.76 18.94
CA LEU A 103 -14.64 9.73 18.04
C LEU A 103 -14.73 8.44 17.23
N TRP A 104 -13.60 7.91 16.76
CA TRP A 104 -13.55 6.74 15.91
C TRP A 104 -13.98 5.47 16.64
N TRP A 105 -13.66 5.38 17.93
CA TRP A 105 -14.07 4.29 18.82
C TRP A 105 -15.34 4.60 19.61
N ASP A 106 -16.04 5.70 19.33
CA ASP A 106 -17.27 6.05 20.03
C ASP A 106 -18.31 4.92 19.83
N PRO A 107 -18.91 4.37 20.91
CA PRO A 107 -19.87 3.26 20.80
C PRO A 107 -21.09 3.56 19.94
N VAL A 108 -21.56 4.82 19.90
CA VAL A 108 -22.71 5.20 19.06
C VAL A 108 -22.34 5.11 17.58
N LEU A 109 -21.10 5.45 17.24
CA LEU A 109 -20.60 5.32 15.87
C LEU A 109 -20.19 3.87 15.57
N TYR A 110 -19.16 3.38 16.25
CA TYR A 110 -18.51 2.12 15.95
C TYR A 110 -19.37 0.93 16.39
N GLU A 111 -19.78 0.85 17.66
CA GLU A 111 -20.49 -0.35 18.14
C GLU A 111 -21.85 -0.55 17.45
N GLN A 112 -22.55 0.53 17.11
CA GLN A 112 -23.85 0.41 16.42
C GLN A 112 -23.72 0.02 14.94
N LYS A 113 -22.64 0.43 14.25
CA LYS A 113 -22.51 0.25 12.80
C LYS A 113 -21.48 -0.77 12.35
N HIS A 114 -20.50 -1.15 13.18
CA HIS A 114 -19.49 -2.15 12.81
C HIS A 114 -20.05 -3.55 12.52
N MET A 115 -21.30 -3.84 12.94
CA MET A 115 -21.99 -5.08 12.58
C MET A 115 -22.71 -5.00 11.23
N GLU A 116 -22.96 -3.78 10.72
CA GLU A 116 -23.52 -3.52 9.38
C GLU A 116 -22.41 -3.28 8.34
N TRP A 117 -21.28 -2.73 8.77
CA TRP A 117 -20.13 -2.39 7.93
C TRP A 117 -19.21 -3.59 7.69
N GLU A 118 -18.86 -3.81 6.42
CA GLU A 118 -18.05 -4.94 5.99
C GLU A 118 -16.59 -4.80 6.46
N HIS A 119 -16.05 -3.58 6.41
CA HIS A 119 -14.66 -3.28 6.76
C HIS A 119 -14.52 -2.53 8.09
N LYS A 120 -15.58 -2.52 8.92
CA LYS A 120 -15.56 -2.13 10.34
C LYS A 120 -14.89 -0.77 10.61
N GLU A 121 -13.66 -0.76 11.13
CA GLU A 121 -12.93 0.45 11.47
C GLU A 121 -12.59 1.30 10.24
N GLN A 122 -12.37 0.67 9.09
CA GLN A 122 -12.15 1.35 7.82
C GLN A 122 -13.40 2.14 7.42
N ASP A 123 -14.54 1.47 7.35
CA ASP A 123 -15.83 2.09 7.03
C ASP A 123 -16.19 3.19 8.04
N ALA A 124 -15.87 3.01 9.32
CA ALA A 124 -16.07 4.02 10.36
C ALA A 124 -15.24 5.29 10.10
N LEU A 125 -13.97 5.14 9.69
CA LEU A 125 -13.11 6.27 9.39
C LEU A 125 -13.54 7.00 8.12
N GLU A 126 -13.93 6.24 7.10
CA GLU A 126 -14.49 6.78 5.85
C GLU A 126 -15.77 7.56 6.13
N HIS A 127 -16.65 7.03 6.98
CA HIS A 127 -17.86 7.72 7.41
C HIS A 127 -17.53 9.04 8.12
N LEU A 128 -16.57 9.03 9.05
CA LEU A 128 -16.12 10.26 9.73
C LEU A 128 -15.55 11.26 8.74
N TYR A 129 -14.70 10.83 7.81
CA TYR A 129 -14.13 11.68 6.77
C TYR A 129 -15.21 12.28 5.86
N ALA A 130 -16.18 11.47 5.44
CA ALA A 130 -17.28 11.89 4.58
C ALA A 130 -18.23 12.85 5.31
N SER A 131 -18.56 12.60 6.58
CA SER A 131 -19.55 13.37 7.33
C SER A 131 -18.99 14.61 8.02
N GLN A 132 -17.69 14.65 8.33
CA GLN A 132 -17.06 15.72 9.12
C GLN A 132 -15.99 16.47 8.31
N PRO A 133 -16.35 17.58 7.62
CA PRO A 133 -15.42 18.38 6.82
C PRO A 133 -14.13 18.80 7.53
N TYR A 134 -14.19 19.11 8.83
CA TYR A 134 -13.02 19.51 9.60
C TYR A 134 -11.98 18.38 9.74
N ILE A 135 -12.39 17.11 9.67
CA ILE A 135 -11.47 15.96 9.75
C ILE A 135 -10.59 15.92 8.49
N ARG A 136 -11.14 16.28 7.32
CA ARG A 136 -10.46 16.23 6.02
C ARG A 136 -9.19 17.10 5.97
N THR A 137 -9.17 18.19 6.73
CA THR A 137 -8.02 19.12 6.80
C THR A 137 -6.79 18.53 7.52
N HIS A 138 -6.94 17.35 8.13
CA HIS A 138 -5.86 16.64 8.81
C HIS A 138 -5.38 15.38 8.06
N PHE A 139 -6.03 15.04 6.94
CA PHE A 139 -5.72 13.87 6.14
C PHE A 139 -4.87 14.23 4.92
N ALA A 140 -4.00 13.30 4.54
CA ALA A 140 -3.41 13.24 3.23
C ALA A 140 -3.37 11.80 2.75
N PHE A 141 -3.45 11.63 1.44
CA PHE A 141 -3.46 10.35 0.79
C PHE A 141 -2.12 10.07 0.13
N VAL A 142 -1.65 8.85 0.26
CA VAL A 142 -0.42 8.37 -0.40
C VAL A 142 -0.79 7.33 -1.45
N PRO A 143 -0.12 7.28 -2.62
CA PRO A 143 -0.32 6.18 -3.56
C PRO A 143 -0.20 4.80 -2.87
N GLN A 144 -1.17 3.91 -3.09
CA GLN A 144 -1.25 2.59 -2.45
C GLN A 144 0.09 1.85 -2.44
N ARG A 145 0.70 1.69 -3.62
CA ARG A 145 1.96 0.94 -3.79
C ARG A 145 3.17 1.51 -3.07
N LYS A 146 3.13 2.77 -2.63
CA LYS A 146 4.23 3.33 -1.84
C LYS A 146 4.33 2.67 -0.48
N ILE A 147 3.21 2.34 0.16
CA ILE A 147 3.24 1.80 1.54
C ILE A 147 2.37 0.58 1.76
N ASN A 148 1.69 0.09 0.72
CA ASN A 148 0.67 -0.94 0.90
C ASN A 148 0.34 -1.68 -0.40
N SER A 149 1.35 -1.99 -1.23
CA SER A 149 1.11 -2.72 -2.49
C SER A 149 0.42 -4.06 -2.24
N PHE A 150 -0.37 -4.50 -3.19
CA PHE A 150 -1.08 -5.76 -3.11
C PHE A 150 -0.42 -6.87 -3.92
N PRO A 151 -0.49 -8.13 -3.48
CA PRO A 151 -0.21 -9.27 -4.32
C PRO A 151 -1.26 -9.41 -5.43
N PRO A 152 -0.98 -10.17 -6.49
CA PRO A 152 -1.99 -10.55 -7.46
C PRO A 152 -3.21 -11.21 -6.80
N GLY A 153 -4.41 -10.79 -7.20
CA GLY A 153 -5.69 -11.33 -6.74
C GLY A 153 -6.41 -10.49 -5.68
N ALA A 154 -5.73 -9.56 -5.02
CA ALA A 154 -6.38 -8.51 -4.22
C ALA A 154 -6.78 -7.33 -5.13
N CYS A 155 -7.92 -6.70 -4.88
CA CYS A 155 -8.51 -5.74 -5.82
C CYS A 155 -8.56 -6.30 -7.25
N ALA A 156 -9.13 -7.50 -7.40
CA ALA A 156 -9.22 -8.17 -8.70
C ALA A 156 -9.88 -7.25 -9.72
N ALA A 157 -9.05 -6.67 -10.60
CA ALA A 157 -9.53 -5.78 -11.64
C ALA A 157 -10.48 -6.59 -12.53
N GLN A 158 -11.68 -6.06 -12.78
CA GLN A 158 -12.49 -6.62 -13.85
C GLN A 158 -11.70 -6.48 -15.15
N PRO A 159 -11.61 -7.52 -16.00
CA PRO A 159 -11.06 -7.36 -17.32
C PRO A 159 -11.78 -6.19 -17.99
N ALA A 160 -11.03 -5.20 -18.45
CA ALA A 160 -11.58 -4.21 -19.35
C ALA A 160 -12.25 -4.96 -20.51
N SER A 161 -13.38 -4.48 -21.02
CA SER A 161 -14.22 -5.22 -21.99
C SER A 161 -13.46 -5.73 -23.23
N ASP A 162 -12.28 -5.15 -23.50
CA ASP A 162 -11.34 -5.42 -24.58
C ASP A 162 -10.11 -6.26 -24.17
N GLN A 163 -9.90 -6.50 -22.88
CA GLN A 163 -8.84 -7.36 -22.36
C GLN A 163 -9.40 -8.75 -22.05
N LYS A 164 -9.07 -9.72 -22.90
CA LYS A 164 -9.13 -11.12 -22.46
C LYS A 164 -8.04 -11.28 -21.41
N ALA A 165 -8.42 -11.59 -20.17
CA ALA A 165 -7.47 -12.19 -19.24
C ALA A 165 -6.89 -13.40 -19.96
N ASP A 166 -5.57 -13.41 -20.22
CA ASP A 166 -4.93 -14.61 -20.71
C ASP A 166 -5.25 -15.73 -19.72
N ASP A 167 -5.71 -16.88 -20.25
CA ASP A 167 -6.28 -17.97 -19.46
C ASP A 167 -5.33 -18.36 -18.30
N GLY A 168 -5.60 -17.83 -17.11
CA GLY A 168 -4.92 -18.17 -15.85
C GLY A 168 -4.03 -17.10 -15.22
N GLU A 169 -3.70 -15.99 -15.89
CA GLU A 169 -2.86 -14.94 -15.28
C GLU A 169 -3.73 -13.86 -14.60
N PRO A 170 -3.38 -13.45 -13.36
CA PRO A 170 -4.14 -12.42 -12.65
C PRO A 170 -3.97 -11.06 -13.33
N ILE A 171 -5.08 -10.33 -13.49
CA ILE A 171 -5.05 -8.97 -14.02
C ILE A 171 -4.42 -8.05 -12.97
N LEU A 172 -3.33 -7.40 -13.34
CA LEU A 172 -2.62 -6.48 -12.47
C LEU A 172 -3.01 -5.04 -12.80
N ASP A 173 -3.50 -4.34 -11.77
CA ASP A 173 -3.65 -2.88 -11.80
C ASP A 173 -2.37 -2.22 -11.26
N PRO A 174 -1.64 -1.42 -12.06
CA PRO A 174 -0.40 -0.77 -11.64
C PRO A 174 -0.60 0.28 -10.54
N ARG A 175 -1.83 0.63 -10.17
CA ARG A 175 -2.13 1.51 -9.03
C ARG A 175 -2.02 0.80 -7.69
N PHE A 176 -2.35 -0.50 -7.64
CA PHE A 176 -2.49 -1.25 -6.39
C PHE A 176 -1.48 -2.39 -6.26
N HIS A 177 -1.15 -3.07 -7.37
CA HIS A 177 -0.40 -4.32 -7.33
C HIS A 177 1.12 -4.10 -7.30
N TYR A 178 1.80 -4.97 -6.55
CA TYR A 178 3.25 -4.95 -6.40
C TYR A 178 3.99 -5.01 -7.74
N ASN A 179 4.99 -4.15 -7.89
CA ASN A 179 5.87 -4.10 -9.07
C ASN A 179 7.33 -4.39 -8.68
N GLU A 180 7.87 -5.50 -9.20
CA GLU A 180 9.26 -5.92 -8.97
C GLU A 180 10.29 -4.94 -9.57
N ALA A 181 9.99 -4.34 -10.72
CA ALA A 181 10.91 -3.42 -11.40
C ALA A 181 11.01 -2.07 -10.69
N GLU A 182 9.89 -1.57 -10.16
CA GLU A 182 9.84 -0.32 -9.40
C GLU A 182 10.26 -0.49 -7.94
N ARG A 183 10.46 -1.74 -7.49
CA ARG A 183 10.92 -2.06 -6.14
C ARG A 183 10.01 -1.45 -5.07
N ASP A 184 8.72 -1.77 -5.17
CA ASP A 184 7.74 -1.31 -4.18
C ASP A 184 8.21 -1.67 -2.78
N PHE A 185 8.04 -0.72 -1.85
CA PHE A 185 8.67 -0.76 -0.54
C PHE A 185 8.20 -1.96 0.30
N MET A 186 6.95 -2.37 0.08
CA MET A 186 6.31 -3.47 0.79
C MET A 186 5.12 -4.03 0.03
N VAL A 187 4.63 -5.17 0.50
CA VAL A 187 3.43 -5.85 0.03
C VAL A 187 2.56 -6.25 1.22
N ASN A 188 1.27 -5.96 1.17
CA ASN A 188 0.24 -6.38 2.12
C ASN A 188 -0.64 -7.41 1.43
N MET A 189 -0.79 -8.58 2.05
CA MET A 189 -1.50 -9.72 1.47
C MET A 189 -3.02 -9.57 1.70
N ALA A 190 -3.58 -8.43 1.32
CA ALA A 190 -4.96 -8.07 1.59
C ALA A 190 -5.93 -9.14 1.10
N GLY A 191 -6.83 -9.60 1.97
CA GLY A 191 -7.84 -10.61 1.63
C GLY A 191 -7.28 -11.99 1.26
N CYS A 192 -6.01 -12.29 1.55
CA CYS A 192 -5.43 -13.62 1.26
C CYS A 192 -6.16 -14.77 1.99
N GLU A 193 -6.86 -14.47 3.08
CA GLU A 193 -7.64 -15.44 3.84
C GLU A 193 -8.89 -15.93 3.06
N TRP A 194 -9.30 -15.19 2.04
CA TRP A 194 -10.46 -15.49 1.20
C TRP A 194 -10.05 -16.23 -0.08
N GLY A 195 -9.72 -17.51 0.07
CA GLY A 195 -9.45 -18.40 -1.08
C GLY A 195 -8.05 -18.30 -1.66
N ARG A 196 -7.12 -17.61 -0.99
CA ARG A 196 -5.68 -17.63 -1.30
C ARG A 196 -4.90 -18.22 -0.11
N ASP A 197 -3.57 -18.23 -0.18
CA ASP A 197 -2.71 -18.72 0.90
C ASP A 197 -1.76 -17.61 1.36
N CYS A 198 -2.14 -16.95 2.46
CA CYS A 198 -1.36 -15.88 3.07
C CYS A 198 0.08 -16.28 3.36
N TRP A 199 0.30 -17.50 3.86
CA TRP A 199 1.63 -17.95 4.25
C TRP A 199 2.50 -18.23 3.03
N ALA A 200 1.94 -18.90 2.01
CA ALA A 200 2.66 -19.16 0.76
C ALA A 200 3.00 -17.85 0.04
N GLU A 201 2.07 -16.90 -0.04
CA GLU A 201 2.33 -15.57 -0.63
C GLU A 201 3.43 -14.83 0.14
N MET A 202 3.33 -14.78 1.47
CA MET A 202 4.35 -14.20 2.35
C MET A 202 5.72 -14.82 2.16
N TYR A 203 5.77 -16.14 2.07
CA TYR A 203 7.01 -16.86 1.82
C TYR A 203 7.60 -16.50 0.46
N MET A 204 6.78 -16.45 -0.60
CA MET A 204 7.21 -16.11 -1.96
C MET A 204 7.81 -14.70 -2.02
N TYR A 205 7.14 -13.71 -1.41
CA TYR A 205 7.66 -12.34 -1.35
C TYR A 205 8.93 -12.21 -0.52
N ARG A 206 9.05 -12.99 0.57
CA ARG A 206 10.29 -13.07 1.34
C ARG A 206 11.46 -13.58 0.50
N GLU A 207 11.27 -14.67 -0.24
CA GLU A 207 12.31 -15.22 -1.13
C GLU A 207 12.66 -14.24 -2.26
N LEU A 208 11.65 -13.54 -2.79
CA LEU A 208 11.84 -12.49 -3.79
C LEU A 208 12.67 -11.34 -3.20
N SER A 209 12.31 -10.80 -2.04
CA SER A 209 13.08 -9.75 -1.37
C SER A 209 14.53 -10.18 -1.11
N ASN A 210 14.74 -11.41 -0.62
CA ASN A 210 16.08 -11.96 -0.40
C ASN A 210 16.90 -12.01 -1.70
N LYS A 211 16.30 -12.44 -2.82
CA LYS A 211 16.95 -12.47 -4.16
C LYS A 211 17.30 -11.06 -4.63
N LEU A 212 16.36 -10.14 -4.47
CA LEU A 212 16.43 -8.77 -4.95
C LEU A 212 17.45 -7.90 -4.17
N ASN A 213 17.57 -8.14 -2.87
CA ASN A 213 18.45 -7.42 -1.94
C ASN A 213 19.82 -8.05 -1.73
N ARG A 214 20.18 -9.10 -2.50
CA ARG A 214 21.52 -9.69 -2.45
C ARG A 214 22.60 -8.62 -2.66
N SER A 215 23.64 -8.69 -1.85
CA SER A 215 24.83 -7.86 -2.01
C SER A 215 25.47 -8.12 -3.38
N TRP A 216 26.23 -7.15 -3.89
CA TRP A 216 26.94 -7.30 -5.15
C TRP A 216 27.86 -8.53 -5.16
N ARG A 217 28.54 -8.81 -4.03
CA ARG A 217 29.39 -10.00 -3.86
C ARG A 217 28.60 -11.29 -4.00
N GLU A 218 27.39 -11.36 -3.43
CA GLU A 218 26.52 -12.54 -3.55
C GLU A 218 25.97 -12.72 -4.97
N LYS A 219 25.62 -11.62 -5.64
CA LYS A 219 25.21 -11.64 -7.05
C LYS A 219 26.33 -12.19 -7.95
N VAL A 220 27.56 -11.71 -7.76
CA VAL A 220 28.74 -12.22 -8.48
C VAL A 220 29.02 -13.68 -8.15
N LYS A 221 28.97 -14.08 -6.87
CA LYS A 221 29.17 -15.47 -6.45
C LYS A 221 28.12 -16.40 -7.08
N ALA A 222 26.86 -15.98 -7.11
CA ALA A 222 25.77 -16.75 -7.73
C ALA A 222 25.97 -16.91 -9.23
N ASP A 223 26.39 -15.85 -9.93
CA ASP A 223 26.67 -15.91 -11.37
C ASP A 223 27.86 -16.85 -11.69
N LEU A 224 28.94 -16.77 -10.89
CA LEU A 224 30.09 -17.68 -11.02
C LEU A 224 29.69 -19.14 -10.80
N ILE A 225 28.87 -19.44 -9.80
CA ILE A 225 28.38 -20.81 -9.55
C ILE A 225 27.47 -21.28 -10.69
N ARG A 226 26.59 -20.41 -11.22
CA ARG A 226 25.71 -20.75 -12.36
C ARG A 226 26.52 -21.07 -13.61
N ARG A 227 27.55 -20.27 -13.92
CA ARG A 227 28.45 -20.51 -15.05
C ARG A 227 29.25 -21.79 -14.84
N TRP A 228 29.79 -22.02 -13.64
CA TRP A 228 30.54 -23.24 -13.35
C TRP A 228 29.68 -24.51 -13.42
N THR A 229 28.44 -24.46 -12.93
CA THR A 229 27.49 -25.59 -13.05
C THR A 229 27.04 -25.82 -14.49
N SER A 230 26.86 -24.76 -15.31
CA SER A 230 26.58 -24.94 -16.74
C SER A 230 27.77 -25.57 -17.47
N PHE A 231 29.01 -25.15 -17.17
CA PHE A 231 30.23 -25.74 -17.72
C PHE A 231 30.42 -27.21 -17.31
N ARG A 232 30.04 -27.59 -16.09
CA ARG A 232 30.08 -28.99 -15.64
C ARG A 232 28.96 -29.86 -16.20
N LYS A 233 27.83 -29.27 -16.57
CA LYS A 233 26.71 -29.97 -17.24
C LYS A 233 26.90 -30.13 -18.75
N THR A 234 27.98 -29.59 -19.31
CA THR A 234 28.55 -30.03 -20.59
C THR A 234 29.56 -31.16 -20.38
N PRO A 235 29.12 -32.42 -20.36
CA PRO A 235 29.95 -33.54 -20.82
C PRO A 235 29.25 -34.35 -21.93
N ASP A 236 30.02 -34.64 -22.98
CA ASP A 236 29.90 -35.76 -23.93
C ASP A 236 28.61 -35.88 -24.78
N LYS A 237 28.49 -35.06 -25.83
CA LYS A 237 27.76 -35.41 -27.06
C LYS A 237 28.74 -35.53 -28.24
N GLU A 238 29.71 -36.44 -28.15
CA GLU A 238 30.56 -36.81 -29.27
C GLU A 238 31.25 -38.16 -28.99
N SER A 239 30.59 -39.28 -29.33
CA SER A 239 31.15 -40.60 -29.70
C SER A 239 30.20 -41.75 -29.35
N THR A 240 29.28 -42.12 -30.25
CA THR A 240 28.63 -43.45 -30.28
C THR A 240 27.88 -43.63 -31.59
N THR A 241 28.61 -43.71 -32.70
CA THR A 241 28.13 -44.36 -33.94
C THR A 241 29.35 -44.76 -34.77
N LYS A 242 29.84 -45.98 -34.56
CA LYS A 242 30.59 -46.83 -35.51
C LYS A 242 31.07 -48.09 -34.77
N GLU A 243 30.30 -49.17 -34.89
CA GLU A 243 30.77 -50.55 -35.08
C GLU A 243 29.53 -51.42 -35.36
N ASP A 244 29.64 -52.18 -36.46
CA ASP A 244 28.72 -53.12 -37.13
C ASP A 244 27.47 -52.59 -37.89
#